data_AF-A0ABD6EY04-F1
#
_entry.id   AF-A0ABD6EY04-F1
#
_cell.length_a   1.000
_cell.length_b   1.000
_cell.length_c   1.000
_cell.angle_alpha   90.00
_cell.angle_beta   90.00
_cell.angle_gamma   90.00
#
_symmetry.space_group_name_H-M   'P 1'
#
loop_
_entity.id
_entity.type
_entity.pdbx_description
1 polymer ?
#
loop_
_entity_poly.entity_id
_entity_poly.type
_entity_poly.pdbx_seq_one_letter_code
_entity_poly.pdbx_strand_id
1 'polypeptide(L)'
;MLLLEVISGEPLPKPDRGRMRFHKIANVNKALEYIESKGVKLVSIGAEEIVDGNVKMTLGLIWTIILRFAIQDISVGELSARDGLLLWCQRKTAPYDNVNVQNFHTSWKDGLAFCALIHRHRPELIDYSRLSKADPIHNLNLAFEVAEKHLDIPRMLDAEGLLNLIHSCHILSYLALIADII
;
A
#
# COMPACT_ATOMS: atom_id res chain seq x y z
N MET A 1 5.53 -1.60 18.28
CA MET A 1 4.28 -2.08 18.92
C MET A 1 3.13 -1.12 18.72
N LEU A 2 3.26 0.18 19.03
CA LEU A 2 2.19 1.16 18.80
C LEU A 2 1.62 1.13 17.37
N LEU A 3 2.46 1.01 16.34
CA LEU A 3 2.01 0.89 14.95
C LEU A 3 1.02 -0.27 14.77
N LEU A 4 1.32 -1.44 15.34
CA LEU A 4 0.47 -2.62 15.23
C LEU A 4 -0.87 -2.43 15.94
N GLU A 5 -0.87 -1.76 17.11
CA GLU A 5 -2.11 -1.42 17.82
C GLU A 5 -3.00 -0.51 16.99
N VAL A 6 -2.41 0.52 16.37
CA VAL A 6 -3.14 1.50 15.54
C VAL A 6 -3.74 0.84 14.31
N ILE A 7 -2.96 0.06 13.55
CA ILE A 7 -3.44 -0.51 12.28
C ILE A 7 -4.38 -1.71 12.47
N SER A 8 -4.30 -2.41 13.61
CA SER A 8 -5.18 -3.55 13.91
C SER A 8 -6.43 -3.16 14.69
N GLY A 9 -6.42 -2.00 15.37
CA GLY A 9 -7.45 -1.61 16.33
C GLY A 9 -7.45 -2.46 17.61
N GLU A 10 -6.48 -3.35 17.81
CA GLU A 10 -6.39 -4.25 18.96
C GLU A 10 -5.29 -3.82 19.94
N PRO A 11 -5.51 -3.97 21.26
CA PRO A 11 -4.48 -3.69 22.25
C PRO A 11 -3.38 -4.76 22.25
N LEU A 12 -2.12 -4.34 22.32
CA LEU A 12 -0.97 -5.24 22.46
C LEU A 12 -0.44 -5.27 23.90
N PRO A 13 0.36 -6.29 24.27
CA PRO A 13 1.04 -6.32 25.56
C PRO A 13 1.90 -5.07 25.79
N LYS A 14 1.91 -4.56 27.02
CA LYS A 14 2.66 -3.35 27.36
C LYS A 14 4.16 -3.50 27.01
N PRO A 15 4.77 -2.47 26.39
CA PRO A 15 6.20 -2.44 26.14
C PRO A 15 6.99 -2.42 27.43
N ASP A 16 8.10 -3.14 27.42
CA ASP A 16 9.19 -2.91 28.35
C ASP A 16 9.81 -1.54 28.08
N ARG A 17 9.97 -0.72 29.12
CA ARG A 17 10.51 0.65 29.02
C ARG A 17 12.02 0.72 29.26
N GLY A 18 12.65 -0.42 29.56
CA GLY A 18 14.09 -0.50 29.76
C GLY A 18 14.88 -0.10 28.51
N ARG A 19 16.05 0.51 28.70
CA ARG A 19 16.88 1.05 27.60
C ARG A 19 17.89 0.05 27.04
N MET A 20 18.15 -1.05 27.76
CA MET A 20 19.13 -2.07 27.34
C MET A 20 18.63 -2.88 26.13
N ARG A 21 19.58 -3.46 25.38
CA ARG A 21 19.33 -4.21 24.14
C ARG A 21 18.29 -5.34 24.33
N PHE A 22 18.38 -6.11 25.41
CA PHE A 22 17.44 -7.22 25.63
C PHE A 22 15.99 -6.76 25.83
N HIS A 23 15.75 -5.58 26.41
CA HIS A 23 14.40 -5.00 26.50
C HIS A 23 13.85 -4.66 25.10
N LYS A 24 14.72 -4.12 24.22
CA LYS A 24 14.34 -3.86 22.82
C LYS A 24 14.00 -5.16 22.09
N ILE A 25 14.81 -6.21 22.27
CA ILE A 25 14.56 -7.53 21.69
C ILE A 25 13.24 -8.10 22.18
N ALA A 26 12.98 -8.04 23.49
CA ALA A 26 11.72 -8.49 24.07
C ALA A 26 10.50 -7.74 23.49
N ASN A 27 10.62 -6.43 23.27
CA ASN A 27 9.58 -5.62 22.63
C ASN A 27 9.36 -5.98 21.16
N VAL A 28 10.42 -6.29 20.42
CA VAL A 28 10.30 -6.72 19.03
C VAL A 28 9.71 -8.13 18.95
N ASN A 29 10.13 -9.07 19.81
CA ASN A 29 9.54 -10.42 19.87
C ASN A 29 8.02 -10.37 20.11
N LYS A 30 7.56 -9.57 21.08
CA LYS A 30 6.11 -9.35 21.29
C LYS A 30 5.39 -8.86 20.02
N ALA A 31 6.04 -8.00 19.24
CA ALA A 31 5.49 -7.51 17.98
C ALA A 31 5.46 -8.61 16.91
N LEU A 32 6.52 -9.41 16.80
CA LEU A 32 6.61 -10.51 15.84
C LEU A 32 5.60 -11.62 16.15
N GLU A 33 5.48 -12.02 17.42
CA GLU A 33 4.47 -12.99 17.89
C GLU A 33 3.06 -12.54 17.54
N TYR A 34 2.76 -11.25 17.74
CA TYR A 34 1.46 -10.69 17.35
C TYR A 34 1.23 -10.79 15.83
N ILE A 35 2.23 -10.43 15.02
CA ILE A 35 2.14 -10.52 13.56
C ILE A 35 1.90 -11.98 13.12
N GLU A 36 2.61 -12.94 13.69
CA GLU A 36 2.42 -14.37 13.41
C GLU A 36 1.01 -14.85 13.82
N SER A 37 0.49 -14.37 14.95
CA SER A 37 -0.88 -14.69 15.39
C SER A 37 -1.95 -14.25 14.40
N LYS A 38 -1.65 -13.25 13.54
CA LYS A 38 -2.53 -12.80 12.45
C LYS A 38 -2.38 -13.63 11.16
N GLY A 39 -1.63 -14.72 11.19
CA GLY A 39 -1.47 -15.66 10.09
C GLY A 39 -0.33 -15.31 9.13
N VAL A 40 0.58 -14.43 9.53
CA VAL A 40 1.77 -14.07 8.76
C VAL A 40 2.89 -15.06 9.03
N LYS A 41 3.58 -15.52 7.99
CA LYS A 41 4.79 -16.34 8.13
C LYS A 41 6.04 -15.47 8.01
N LEU A 42 6.76 -15.28 9.12
CA LEU A 42 8.00 -14.52 9.15
C LEU A 42 9.19 -15.42 8.77
N VAL A 43 9.51 -15.51 7.48
CA VAL A 43 10.68 -16.28 7.02
C VAL A 43 11.92 -15.39 7.10
N SER A 44 12.88 -15.80 7.93
CA SER A 44 14.20 -15.15 8.08
C SER A 44 14.17 -13.74 8.69
N ILE A 45 13.15 -13.38 9.47
CA ILE A 45 13.08 -12.13 10.22
C ILE A 45 13.09 -12.44 11.72
N GLY A 46 14.22 -12.19 12.39
CA GLY A 46 14.35 -12.29 13.85
C GLY A 46 14.36 -10.91 14.52
N ALA A 47 14.14 -10.89 15.84
CA ALA A 47 14.11 -9.63 16.60
C ALA A 47 15.50 -8.99 16.70
N GLU A 48 16.55 -9.80 16.76
CA GLU A 48 17.94 -9.37 16.81
C GLU A 48 18.30 -8.53 15.60
N GLU A 49 17.98 -8.98 14.39
CA GLU A 49 18.30 -8.26 13.15
C GLU A 49 17.61 -6.89 13.11
N ILE A 50 16.39 -6.79 13.64
CA ILE A 50 15.63 -5.54 13.70
C ILE A 50 16.23 -4.59 14.74
N VAL A 51 16.55 -5.09 15.94
CA VAL A 51 17.16 -4.27 17.01
C VAL A 51 18.55 -3.77 16.62
N ASP A 52 19.31 -4.60 15.90
CA ASP A 52 20.65 -4.27 15.44
C ASP A 52 20.64 -3.42 14.15
N GLY A 53 19.47 -3.09 13.61
CA GLY A 53 19.31 -2.12 12.52
C GLY A 53 19.58 -2.68 11.12
N ASN A 54 19.35 -3.97 10.89
CA ASN A 54 19.43 -4.55 9.56
C ASN A 54 18.33 -3.97 8.66
N VAL A 55 18.71 -3.06 7.77
CA VAL A 55 17.80 -2.33 6.88
C VAL A 55 16.99 -3.29 6.01
N LYS A 56 17.62 -4.34 5.46
CA LYS A 56 16.94 -5.30 4.59
C LYS A 56 15.83 -6.06 5.34
N MET A 57 16.11 -6.53 6.54
CA MET A 57 15.12 -7.23 7.36
C MET A 57 14.02 -6.29 7.86
N THR A 58 14.40 -5.05 8.22
CA THR A 58 13.44 -4.02 8.64
C THR A 58 12.46 -3.69 7.51
N LEU A 59 12.96 -3.46 6.30
CA LEU A 59 12.12 -3.22 5.13
C LEU A 59 11.23 -4.43 4.81
N GLY A 60 11.77 -5.65 4.91
CA GLY A 60 11.00 -6.88 4.74
C GLY A 60 9.85 -7.01 5.76
N LEU A 61 10.11 -6.65 7.02
CA LEU A 61 9.10 -6.67 8.08
C LEU A 61 8.01 -5.63 7.83
N ILE A 62 8.38 -4.39 7.51
CA ILE A 62 7.43 -3.32 7.19
C ILE A 62 6.57 -3.70 5.99
N TRP A 63 7.18 -4.23 4.93
CA TRP A 63 6.45 -4.73 3.76
C TRP A 63 5.44 -5.81 4.13
N THR A 64 5.84 -6.76 4.98
CA THR A 64 4.95 -7.84 5.43
C THR A 64 3.76 -7.31 6.22
N ILE A 65 3.98 -6.31 7.09
CA ILE A 65 2.90 -5.67 7.85
C ILE A 65 1.93 -4.96 6.89
N ILE A 66 2.43 -4.17 5.93
CA ILE A 66 1.60 -3.48 4.93
C ILE A 66 0.76 -4.51 4.17
N LEU A 67 1.38 -5.58 3.68
CA LEU A 67 0.67 -6.60 2.92
C LEU A 67 -0.46 -7.26 3.72
N ARG A 68 -0.23 -7.55 5.01
CA ARG A 68 -1.23 -8.23 5.84
C ARG A 68 -2.39 -7.33 6.27
N PHE A 69 -2.08 -6.11 6.72
CA PHE A 69 -3.05 -5.25 7.40
C PHE A 69 -3.69 -4.20 6.48
N ALA A 70 -3.08 -3.90 5.32
CA ALA A 70 -3.69 -2.98 4.34
C ALA A 70 -4.25 -3.70 3.10
N ILE A 71 -3.69 -4.85 2.70
CA ILE A 71 -4.05 -5.49 1.43
C ILE A 71 -4.91 -6.74 1.62
N GLN A 72 -4.68 -7.53 2.67
CA GLN A 72 -5.34 -8.84 2.81
C GLN A 72 -6.84 -8.79 3.13
N ASP A 73 -7.34 -7.69 3.69
CA ASP A 73 -8.79 -7.51 3.89
C ASP A 73 -9.53 -7.14 2.59
N ILE A 74 -8.80 -6.93 1.47
CA ILE A 74 -9.34 -6.72 0.12
C ILE A 74 -9.62 -8.07 -0.59
N SER A 75 -9.75 -9.18 0.14
CA SER A 75 -10.09 -10.48 -0.46
C SER A 75 -11.53 -10.48 -0.99
N VAL A 76 -11.68 -10.45 -2.32
CA VAL A 76 -12.97 -10.66 -3.00
C VAL A 76 -13.10 -12.15 -3.34
N GLY A 77 -13.69 -12.94 -2.43
CA GLY A 77 -13.87 -14.39 -2.63
C GLY A 77 -12.59 -15.20 -2.32
N GLU A 78 -12.25 -16.18 -3.17
CA GLU A 78 -11.07 -17.06 -3.00
C GLU A 78 -9.76 -16.49 -3.56
N LEU A 79 -9.78 -15.27 -4.09
CA LEU A 79 -8.62 -14.63 -4.70
C LEU A 79 -7.64 -14.14 -3.64
N SER A 80 -6.32 -14.23 -3.93
CA SER A 80 -5.31 -13.62 -3.06
C SER A 80 -5.57 -12.11 -2.92
N ALA A 81 -5.15 -11.51 -1.81
CA ALA A 81 -5.25 -10.06 -1.55
C ALA A 81 -4.89 -9.19 -2.77
N ARG A 82 -3.80 -9.58 -3.44
CA ARG A 82 -3.29 -8.95 -4.65
C ARG A 82 -4.25 -9.11 -5.85
N ASP A 83 -4.78 -10.31 -6.04
CA ASP A 83 -5.69 -10.61 -7.15
C ASP A 83 -7.08 -9.99 -6.91
N GLY A 84 -7.52 -9.92 -5.65
CA GLY A 84 -8.71 -9.20 -5.22
C GLY A 84 -8.59 -7.70 -5.53
N LEU A 85 -7.47 -7.08 -5.15
CA LEU A 85 -7.19 -5.68 -5.48
C LEU A 85 -7.11 -5.45 -7.00
N LEU A 86 -6.51 -6.38 -7.75
CA LEU A 86 -6.42 -6.27 -9.21
C LEU A 86 -7.81 -6.32 -9.84
N LEU A 87 -8.64 -7.27 -9.41
CA LEU A 87 -10.03 -7.40 -9.86
C LEU A 87 -10.87 -6.16 -9.49
N TRP A 88 -10.67 -5.61 -8.29
CA TRP A 88 -11.32 -4.36 -7.87
C TRP A 88 -10.93 -3.21 -8.80
N CYS A 89 -9.64 -3.04 -9.10
CA CYS A 89 -9.17 -2.01 -10.03
C CYS A 89 -9.84 -2.19 -11.40
N GLN A 90 -9.79 -3.40 -11.95
CA GLN A 90 -10.41 -3.73 -13.24
C GLN A 90 -11.90 -3.43 -13.28
N ARG A 91 -12.65 -3.75 -12.22
CA ARG A 91 -14.10 -3.47 -12.14
C ARG A 91 -14.40 -1.98 -12.05
N LYS A 92 -13.62 -1.23 -11.27
CA LYS A 92 -13.79 0.23 -11.13
C LYS A 92 -13.42 0.96 -12.43
N THR A 93 -12.40 0.49 -13.15
CA THR A 93 -11.94 1.09 -14.41
C THR A 93 -12.61 0.51 -15.67
N ALA A 94 -13.45 -0.52 -15.57
CA ALA A 94 -14.12 -1.13 -16.72
C ALA A 94 -14.88 -0.14 -17.64
N PRO A 95 -15.50 0.95 -17.15
CA PRO A 95 -16.16 1.93 -18.00
C PRO A 95 -15.22 2.87 -18.79
N TYR A 96 -13.90 2.77 -18.61
CA TYR A 96 -12.92 3.67 -19.21
C TYR A 96 -12.15 2.95 -20.32
N ASP A 97 -12.56 3.16 -21.57
CA ASP A 97 -12.02 2.44 -22.75
C ASP A 97 -10.51 2.59 -22.93
N ASN A 98 -9.95 3.72 -22.48
CA ASN A 98 -8.51 3.98 -22.57
C ASN A 98 -7.70 3.35 -21.41
N VAL A 99 -8.32 2.65 -20.46
CA VAL A 99 -7.65 2.03 -19.31
C VAL A 99 -7.75 0.51 -19.40
N ASN A 100 -6.60 -0.16 -19.27
CA ASN A 100 -6.54 -1.62 -19.18
C ASN A 100 -5.58 -2.06 -18.08
N VAL A 101 -6.13 -2.34 -16.90
CA VAL A 101 -5.36 -2.77 -15.72
C VAL A 101 -5.14 -4.28 -15.76
N GLN A 102 -3.90 -4.70 -15.96
CA GLN A 102 -3.50 -6.11 -16.03
C GLN A 102 -2.46 -6.49 -14.97
N ASN A 103 -1.82 -5.50 -14.36
CA ASN A 103 -0.74 -5.69 -13.41
C ASN A 103 -0.58 -4.46 -12.52
N PHE A 104 0.34 -4.54 -11.54
CA PHE A 104 0.74 -3.43 -10.68
C PHE A 104 2.11 -2.86 -11.08
N HIS A 105 2.37 -2.78 -12.40
CA HIS A 105 3.58 -2.14 -12.93
C HIS A 105 3.24 -1.22 -14.11
N THR A 106 3.24 -1.73 -15.34
CA THR A 106 3.12 -0.94 -16.59
C THR A 106 1.72 -0.41 -16.80
N SER A 107 0.69 -1.11 -16.31
CA SER A 107 -0.72 -0.67 -16.45
C SER A 107 -1.02 0.67 -15.78
N TRP A 108 -0.12 1.18 -14.93
CA TRP A 108 -0.31 2.41 -14.16
C TRP A 108 0.59 3.56 -14.63
N LYS A 109 1.54 3.29 -15.53
CA LYS A 109 2.58 4.26 -15.91
C LYS A 109 2.05 5.45 -16.72
N ASP A 110 0.94 5.29 -17.44
CA ASP A 110 0.32 6.39 -18.17
C ASP A 110 -0.53 7.33 -17.29
N GLY A 111 -0.69 6.98 -16.00
CA GLY A 111 -1.44 7.76 -15.01
C GLY A 111 -2.96 7.71 -15.17
N LEU A 112 -3.48 7.16 -16.26
CA LEU A 112 -4.92 7.14 -16.55
C LEU A 112 -5.68 6.25 -15.59
N ALA A 113 -5.10 5.10 -15.21
CA ALA A 113 -5.73 4.19 -14.26
C ALA A 113 -5.96 4.85 -12.89
N PHE A 114 -5.01 5.65 -12.38
CA PHE A 114 -5.18 6.40 -11.13
C PHE A 114 -6.27 7.47 -11.27
N CYS A 115 -6.24 8.24 -12.35
CA CYS A 115 -7.26 9.25 -12.62
C CYS A 115 -8.66 8.63 -12.74
N ALA A 116 -8.78 7.46 -13.37
CA ALA A 116 -10.04 6.76 -13.57
C ALA A 116 -10.64 6.26 -12.24
N LEU A 117 -9.80 5.75 -11.32
CA LEU A 117 -10.25 5.35 -9.98
C LEU A 117 -10.83 6.53 -9.20
N ILE A 118 -10.13 7.66 -9.19
CA ILE A 118 -10.59 8.89 -8.51
C ILE A 118 -11.87 9.42 -9.16
N HIS A 119 -11.87 9.59 -10.49
CA HIS A 119 -13.04 10.05 -11.24
C HIS A 119 -14.26 9.12 -11.07
N ARG A 120 -14.05 7.81 -10.92
CA ARG A 120 -15.15 6.85 -10.72
C ARG A 120 -15.87 7.08 -9.39
N HIS A 121 -15.17 7.56 -8.37
CA HIS A 121 -15.71 7.83 -7.04
C HIS A 121 -16.19 9.28 -6.89
N ARG A 122 -15.42 10.22 -7.44
CA ARG A 122 -15.65 11.66 -7.37
C ARG A 122 -15.45 12.30 -8.75
N PRO A 123 -16.45 12.20 -9.65
CA PRO A 123 -16.35 12.70 -11.01
C PRO A 123 -16.05 14.20 -11.10
N GLU A 124 -16.43 14.96 -10.07
CA GLU A 124 -16.25 16.41 -9.99
C GLU A 124 -14.79 16.85 -9.83
N LEU A 125 -13.90 15.95 -9.39
CA LEU A 125 -12.52 16.30 -9.07
C LEU A 125 -11.55 16.23 -10.25
N ILE A 126 -11.89 15.49 -11.32
CA ILE A 126 -11.02 15.28 -12.48
C ILE A 126 -11.85 15.36 -13.75
N ASP A 127 -11.52 16.28 -14.66
CA ASP A 127 -12.07 16.25 -16.02
C ASP A 127 -11.35 15.18 -16.86
N TYR A 128 -11.80 13.94 -16.71
CA TYR A 128 -11.16 12.78 -17.32
C TYR A 128 -11.13 12.84 -18.85
N SER A 129 -12.08 13.54 -19.47
CA SER A 129 -12.20 13.66 -20.93
C SER A 129 -11.01 14.36 -21.59
N ARG A 130 -10.26 15.16 -20.82
CA ARG A 130 -9.09 15.91 -21.30
C ARG A 130 -7.77 15.15 -21.16
N LEU A 131 -7.78 14.00 -20.48
CA LEU A 131 -6.56 13.24 -20.21
C LEU A 131 -6.14 12.40 -21.41
N SER A 132 -4.83 12.28 -21.60
CA SER A 132 -4.24 11.56 -22.73
C SER A 132 -3.07 10.69 -22.28
N LYS A 133 -2.93 9.52 -22.90
CA LYS A 133 -1.79 8.61 -22.69
C LYS A 133 -0.44 9.24 -23.03
N ALA A 134 -0.44 10.27 -23.87
CA ALA A 134 0.77 10.95 -24.30
C ALA A 134 1.40 11.83 -23.21
N ASP A 135 0.67 12.13 -22.12
CA ASP A 135 1.15 12.99 -21.03
C ASP A 135 1.12 12.29 -19.67
N PRO A 136 1.96 11.24 -19.48
CA PRO A 136 1.92 10.42 -18.28
C PRO A 136 2.30 11.18 -17.00
N ILE A 137 3.27 12.09 -17.08
CA ILE A 137 3.73 12.86 -15.93
C ILE A 137 2.62 13.79 -15.43
N HIS A 138 1.92 14.47 -16.34
CA HIS A 138 0.77 15.30 -15.98
C HIS A 138 -0.33 14.46 -15.31
N ASN A 139 -0.74 13.35 -15.94
CA ASN A 139 -1.82 12.50 -15.41
C ASN A 139 -1.49 11.98 -14.00
N LEU A 140 -0.26 11.52 -13.79
CA LEU A 140 0.18 11.01 -12.49
C LEU A 140 0.19 12.10 -11.42
N ASN A 141 0.77 13.26 -11.73
CA ASN A 141 0.80 14.38 -10.78
C ASN A 141 -0.61 14.87 -10.44
N LEU A 142 -1.50 14.97 -11.43
CA LEU A 142 -2.89 15.35 -11.21
C LEU A 142 -3.60 14.38 -10.26
N ALA A 143 -3.49 13.07 -10.51
CA ALA A 143 -4.11 12.07 -9.65
C ALA A 143 -3.61 12.15 -8.20
N PHE A 144 -2.29 12.25 -8.00
CA PHE A 144 -1.71 12.30 -6.66
C PHE A 144 -2.05 13.60 -5.92
N GLU A 145 -2.06 14.74 -6.62
CA GLU A 145 -2.43 16.03 -6.04
C GLU A 145 -3.90 16.08 -5.63
N VAL A 146 -4.80 15.57 -6.49
CA VAL A 146 -6.23 15.50 -6.18
C VAL A 146 -6.50 14.57 -4.99
N ALA A 147 -5.84 13.41 -4.96
CA ALA A 147 -5.97 12.46 -3.87
C ALA A 147 -5.50 13.06 -2.53
N GLU A 148 -4.38 13.79 -2.53
CA GLU A 148 -3.85 14.45 -1.33
C GLU A 148 -4.75 15.60 -0.85
N LYS A 149 -5.18 16.48 -1.76
CA LYS A 149 -5.93 17.68 -1.39
C LYS A 149 -7.39 17.44 -1.02
N HIS A 150 -8.02 16.44 -1.64
CA HIS A 150 -9.47 16.26 -1.56
C HIS A 150 -9.91 14.94 -0.91
N LEU A 151 -9.02 13.96 -0.82
CA LEU A 151 -9.33 12.63 -0.28
C LEU A 151 -8.45 12.27 0.94
N ASP A 152 -7.62 13.21 1.42
CA ASP A 152 -6.67 13.01 2.51
C ASP A 152 -5.72 11.81 2.31
N ILE A 153 -5.44 11.46 1.05
CA ILE A 153 -4.53 10.36 0.71
C ILE A 153 -3.11 10.91 0.58
N PRO A 154 -2.18 10.58 1.50
CA PRO A 154 -0.85 11.14 1.47
C PRO A 154 -0.12 10.75 0.18
N ARG A 155 0.63 11.69 -0.39
CA ARG A 155 1.39 11.44 -1.60
C ARG A 155 2.56 10.48 -1.34
N MET A 156 2.36 9.20 -1.65
CA MET A 156 3.39 8.16 -1.48
C MET A 156 4.21 7.88 -2.75
N LEU A 157 3.71 8.33 -3.91
CA LEU A 157 4.31 8.10 -5.22
C LEU A 157 4.68 9.43 -5.86
N ASP A 158 5.85 9.45 -6.48
CA ASP A 158 6.28 10.52 -7.37
C ASP A 158 6.16 10.06 -8.83
N ALA A 159 5.77 10.97 -9.72
CA ALA A 159 5.48 10.63 -11.11
C ALA A 159 6.74 10.14 -11.86
N GLU A 160 7.87 10.83 -11.67
CA GLU A 160 9.15 10.48 -12.28
C GLU A 160 9.67 9.12 -11.77
N GLY A 161 9.62 8.92 -10.46
CA GLY A 161 9.93 7.67 -9.80
C GLY A 161 9.06 6.55 -10.32
N LEU A 162 7.74 6.74 -10.48
CA LEU A 162 6.85 5.69 -11.02
C LEU A 162 7.22 5.26 -12.44
N LEU A 163 7.62 6.21 -13.29
CA LEU A 163 8.04 5.91 -14.65
C LEU A 163 9.36 5.12 -14.68
N ASN A 164 10.26 5.42 -13.74
CA ASN A 164 11.55 4.75 -13.57
C ASN A 164 11.48 3.48 -12.70
N LEU A 165 10.39 3.30 -11.95
CA LEU A 165 10.23 2.25 -10.94
C LEU A 165 10.07 0.87 -11.60
N ILE A 166 10.78 -0.09 -11.02
CA ILE A 166 10.79 -1.51 -11.40
C ILE A 166 9.89 -2.33 -10.43
N HIS A 167 9.56 -1.79 -9.25
CA HIS A 167 8.93 -2.57 -8.17
C HIS A 167 7.44 -2.27 -8.00
N SER A 168 6.63 -3.31 -8.16
CA SER A 168 5.17 -3.29 -8.03
C SER A 168 4.65 -3.04 -6.60
N CYS A 169 5.53 -3.13 -5.60
CA CYS A 169 5.17 -3.01 -4.18
C CYS A 169 4.59 -1.63 -3.83
N HIS A 170 5.16 -0.54 -4.36
CA HIS A 170 4.70 0.80 -4.02
C HIS A 170 3.33 1.13 -4.62
N ILE A 171 3.06 0.64 -5.84
CA ILE A 171 1.75 0.77 -6.48
C ILE A 171 0.69 0.03 -5.67
N LEU A 172 0.99 -1.20 -5.22
CA LEU A 172 0.10 -1.99 -4.37
C LEU A 172 -0.27 -1.26 -3.09
N SER A 173 0.72 -0.74 -2.35
CA SER A 173 0.48 -0.03 -1.09
C SER A 173 -0.38 1.22 -1.30
N TYR A 174 -0.12 1.99 -2.36
CA TYR A 174 -0.87 3.21 -2.63
C TYR A 174 -2.31 2.92 -3.07
N LEU A 175 -2.52 1.87 -3.86
CA LEU A 175 -3.86 1.46 -4.28
C LEU A 175 -4.70 0.89 -3.14
N ALA A 176 -4.07 0.20 -2.18
CA ALA A 176 -4.77 -0.25 -0.98
C ALA A 176 -5.34 0.94 -0.19
N LEU A 177 -4.55 2.00 0.02
CA LEU A 177 -5.04 3.22 0.66
C LEU A 177 -6.17 3.89 -0.12
N ILE A 178 -6.08 3.93 -1.45
CA ILE A 178 -7.16 4.44 -2.30
C ILE A 178 -8.43 3.60 -2.10
N ALA A 179 -8.33 2.27 -2.12
CA ALA A 179 -9.47 1.38 -1.97
C ALA A 179 -10.15 1.46 -0.60
N ASP A 180 -9.40 1.78 0.47
CA ASP A 180 -9.95 1.98 1.81
C ASP A 180 -10.79 3.26 1.92
N ILE A 181 -10.50 4.26 1.09
CA ILE A 181 -11.17 5.58 1.13
C ILE A 181 -12.34 5.67 0.12
N ILE A 182 -12.33 4.85 -0.94
CA ILE A 182 -13.18 5.01 -2.15
C ILE A 182 -14.12 3.82 -2.46
#